data_AF-A0A532F462-F1
#
_entry.id   AF-A0A532F462-F1
#
_cell.length_a   1.000
_cell.length_b   1.000
_cell.length_c   1.000
_cell.angle_alpha   90.00
_cell.angle_beta   90.00
_cell.angle_gamma   90.00
#
_symmetry.space_group_name_H-M   'P 1'
#
loop_
_entity.id
_entity.type
_entity.pdbx_description
1 polymer ?
#
loop_
_entity_poly.entity_id
_entity_poly.type
_entity_poly.pdbx_seq_one_letter_code
_entity_poly.pdbx_strand_id
1 'polypeptide(L)'
;MKVPLTKIYENLDFVTDRLSTQTRTLTLGVLSLVWLFLSGDKDAPALKLGNSREQLLAIAALCVLTLLIDAVQNLAYYLSSDAVRRAAESNSQAEAGYDETSLLRRLQQGCFWAKQIFASLATVWLLVVLVVSILK
;
A
#
# COMPACT_ATOMS: atom_id res chain seq x y z
N MET A 1 2.56 21.19 -26.86
CA MET A 1 3.70 20.26 -26.71
C MET A 1 3.18 18.84 -26.82
N LYS A 2 3.70 18.01 -27.74
CA LYS A 2 3.28 16.60 -27.89
C LYS A 2 4.35 15.72 -27.21
N VAL A 3 3.92 14.74 -26.42
CA VAL A 3 4.80 13.82 -25.69
C VAL A 3 4.59 12.40 -26.22
N PRO A 4 5.66 11.63 -26.50
CA PRO A 4 5.51 10.25 -26.97
C PRO A 4 4.89 9.35 -25.88
N LEU A 5 4.05 8.39 -26.29
CA LEU A 5 3.35 7.47 -25.38
C LEU A 5 4.30 6.64 -24.50
N THR A 6 5.46 6.25 -25.02
CA THR A 6 6.48 5.51 -24.27
C THR A 6 6.93 6.26 -23.02
N LYS A 7 7.18 7.57 -23.13
CA LYS A 7 7.51 8.42 -21.98
C LYS A 7 6.36 8.54 -20.99
N ILE A 8 5.10 8.43 -21.43
CA ILE A 8 3.95 8.45 -20.55
C ILE A 8 3.92 7.16 -19.72
N TYR A 9 4.17 6.00 -20.34
CA TYR A 9 4.24 4.72 -19.62
C TYR A 9 5.42 4.66 -18.64
N GLU A 10 6.61 5.10 -19.06
CA GLU A 10 7.78 5.18 -18.17
C GLU A 10 7.50 6.06 -16.93
N ASN A 11 6.86 7.21 -17.14
CA ASN A 11 6.47 8.09 -16.03
C ASN A 11 5.43 7.45 -15.12
N LEU A 12 4.43 6.75 -15.67
CA LEU A 12 3.41 6.07 -14.89
C LEU A 12 4.00 4.94 -14.04
N ASP A 13 4.91 4.15 -14.59
CA ASP A 13 5.62 3.10 -13.85
C ASP A 13 6.43 3.68 -12.70
N PHE A 14 7.19 4.75 -12.98
CA PHE A 14 7.96 5.45 -11.95
C PHE A 14 7.09 6.01 -10.83
N VAL A 15 5.97 6.67 -11.16
CA VAL A 15 5.06 7.24 -10.18
C VAL A 15 4.36 6.14 -9.37
N THR A 16 3.97 5.04 -10.02
CA THR A 16 3.30 3.90 -9.38
C THR A 16 4.21 3.21 -8.36
N ASP A 17 5.48 3.00 -8.71
CA ASP A 17 6.47 2.41 -7.80
C ASP A 17 6.74 3.33 -6.59
N ARG A 18 6.90 4.63 -6.83
CA ARG A 18 7.03 5.61 -5.74
C ARG A 18 5.80 5.65 -4.83
N LEU A 19 4.60 5.66 -5.41
CA LEU A 19 3.37 5.68 -4.63
C LEU A 19 3.24 4.42 -3.77
N SER A 20 3.54 3.25 -4.34
CA SER A 20 3.58 1.97 -3.64
C SER A 20 4.52 2.02 -2.43
N THR A 21 5.74 2.52 -2.63
CA THR A 21 6.76 2.66 -1.58
C THR A 21 6.31 3.63 -0.49
N GLN A 22 5.82 4.81 -0.88
CA GLN A 22 5.33 5.83 0.07
C GLN A 22 4.14 5.31 0.89
N THR A 23 3.21 4.61 0.25
CA THR A 23 2.05 4.01 0.91
C THR A 23 2.48 2.96 1.93
N ARG A 24 3.48 2.13 1.63
CA ARG A 24 4.07 1.18 2.60
C ARG A 24 4.70 1.91 3.78
N THR A 25 5.54 2.91 3.53
CA THR A 25 6.19 3.70 4.58
C THR A 25 5.17 4.41 5.48
N LEU A 26 4.14 5.01 4.88
CA LEU A 26 3.06 5.66 5.60
C LEU A 26 2.30 4.66 6.48
N THR A 27 1.94 3.50 5.93
CA THR A 27 1.23 2.44 6.64
C THR A 27 2.03 1.93 7.85
N LEU A 28 3.35 1.74 7.68
CA LEU A 28 4.24 1.38 8.78
C LEU A 28 4.29 2.48 9.85
N GLY A 29 4.38 3.75 9.43
CA GLY A 29 4.36 4.89 10.36
C GLY A 29 3.06 4.98 11.17
N VAL A 30 1.91 4.82 10.52
CA VAL A 30 0.59 4.76 11.18
C VAL A 30 0.54 3.59 12.16
N LEU A 31 1.00 2.40 11.75
CA LEU A 31 1.02 1.23 12.62
C LEU A 31 1.93 1.42 13.84
N SER A 32 3.10 2.05 13.67
CA SER A 32 4.01 2.39 14.77
C SER A 32 3.38 3.38 15.75
N LEU A 33 2.67 4.39 15.28
CA LEU A 33 1.94 5.33 16.15
C LEU A 33 0.81 4.64 16.90
N VAL A 34 0.02 3.81 16.22
CA VAL A 34 -1.05 3.02 16.84
C VAL A 34 -0.48 2.11 17.92
N TRP A 35 0.64 1.43 17.66
CA TRP A 35 1.34 0.61 18.64
C TRP A 35 1.78 1.44 19.85
N LEU A 36 2.40 2.60 19.64
CA LEU A 36 2.80 3.51 20.71
C LEU A 36 1.63 3.89 21.63
N PHE A 37 0.47 4.22 21.06
CA PHE A 37 -0.72 4.58 21.84
C PHE A 37 -1.39 3.39 22.53
N LEU A 38 -1.26 2.19 21.99
CA LEU A 38 -1.77 0.97 22.62
C LEU A 38 -0.85 0.44 23.74
N SER A 39 0.46 0.69 23.63
CA SER A 39 1.48 0.25 24.60
C SER A 39 1.77 1.29 25.69
N GLY A 40 1.26 2.51 25.57
CA GLY A 40 1.49 3.57 26.54
C GLY A 40 0.98 3.19 27.94
N ASP A 41 1.90 3.14 28.90
CA ASP A 41 1.59 3.04 30.34
C ASP A 41 1.33 4.46 30.92
N LYS A 42 1.24 4.60 32.24
CA LYS A 42 0.93 5.85 32.97
C LYS A 42 1.76 7.09 32.57
N ASP A 43 2.92 6.89 31.94
CA ASP A 43 3.86 7.94 31.51
C ASP A 43 3.73 8.33 30.02
N ALA A 44 2.91 7.63 29.24
CA ALA A 44 2.60 8.06 27.88
C ALA A 44 1.70 9.30 27.93
N PRO A 45 1.78 10.22 26.94
CA PRO A 45 0.88 11.36 26.87
C PRO A 45 -0.56 10.82 26.95
N ALA A 46 -1.24 11.14 28.04
CA ALA A 46 -2.54 10.58 28.37
C ALA A 46 -3.60 11.15 27.42
N LEU A 47 -3.57 10.72 26.15
CA LEU A 47 -4.75 10.74 25.33
C LEU A 47 -5.76 9.89 26.10
N LYS A 48 -6.87 10.49 26.51
CA LYS A 48 -7.97 9.79 27.17
C LYS A 48 -8.63 8.85 26.17
N LEU A 49 -7.95 7.76 25.84
CA LEU A 49 -8.32 6.79 24.80
C LEU A 49 -9.43 5.83 25.25
N GLY A 50 -10.22 6.18 26.28
CA GLY A 50 -11.25 5.31 26.86
C GLY A 50 -12.24 4.75 25.83
N ASN A 51 -12.58 5.53 24.79
CA ASN A 51 -13.38 5.10 23.64
C ASN A 51 -12.55 4.84 22.36
N SER A 52 -11.24 5.01 22.41
CA SER A 52 -10.36 5.03 21.25
C SER A 52 -9.55 3.74 21.09
N ARG A 53 -9.49 2.85 22.11
CA ARG A 53 -8.72 1.60 22.02
C ARG A 53 -9.23 0.65 20.92
N GLU A 54 -10.54 0.46 20.83
CA GLU A 54 -11.14 -0.37 19.77
C GLU A 54 -10.89 0.23 18.38
N GLN A 55 -10.94 1.56 18.28
CA GLN A 55 -10.66 2.29 17.04
C GLN A 55 -9.19 2.13 16.63
N LEU A 56 -8.26 2.24 17.58
CA LEU A 56 -6.84 2.00 17.34
C LEU A 56 -6.57 0.56 16.87
N LEU A 57 -7.24 -0.45 17.45
CA LEU A 57 -7.15 -1.84 16.99
C LEU A 57 -7.70 -2.02 15.57
N ALA A 58 -8.82 -1.39 15.24
CA ALA A 58 -9.38 -1.41 13.88
C ALA A 58 -8.43 -0.74 12.86
N ILE A 59 -7.80 0.38 13.23
CA ILE A 59 -6.78 1.04 12.42
C ILE A 59 -5.55 0.14 12.23
N ALA A 60 -5.08 -0.53 13.29
CA ALA A 60 -3.98 -1.50 13.19
C ALA A 60 -4.33 -2.64 12.22
N ALA A 61 -5.54 -3.19 12.32
CA ALA A 61 -6.01 -4.24 11.42
C ALA A 61 -6.05 -3.77 9.95
N LEU A 62 -6.51 -2.54 9.68
CA LEU A 62 -6.46 -1.95 8.34
C LEU A 62 -5.03 -1.80 7.82
N CYS A 63 -4.08 -1.39 8.68
CA CYS A 63 -2.68 -1.28 8.31
C CYS A 63 -2.08 -2.65 7.96
N VAL A 64 -2.33 -3.68 8.78
CA VAL A 64 -1.87 -5.05 8.50
C VAL A 64 -2.47 -5.57 7.20
N LEU A 65 -3.77 -5.37 6.97
CA LEU A 65 -4.45 -5.78 5.73
C LEU A 65 -3.85 -5.06 4.51
N THR A 66 -3.54 -3.77 4.63
CA THR A 66 -2.86 -2.98 3.59
C THR A 66 -1.50 -3.59 3.22
N LEU A 67 -0.68 -3.95 4.23
CA LEU A 67 0.64 -4.56 4.00
C LEU A 67 0.52 -5.96 3.38
N LEU A 68 -0.49 -6.75 3.78
CA LEU A 68 -0.76 -8.05 3.16
C LEU A 68 -1.15 -7.91 1.68
N ILE A 69 -2.03 -6.95 1.36
CA ILE A 69 -2.41 -6.66 -0.03
C ILE A 69 -1.21 -6.19 -0.84
N ASP A 70 -0.35 -5.35 -0.26
CA ASP A 70 0.89 -4.91 -0.89
C ASP A 70 1.84 -6.09 -1.20
N ALA A 71 1.99 -7.03 -0.25
CA ALA A 71 2.78 -8.24 -0.46
C ALA A 71 2.19 -9.12 -1.58
N VAL A 72 0.88 -9.32 -1.61
CA VAL A 72 0.19 -10.07 -2.68
C VAL A 72 0.37 -9.39 -4.04
N GLN A 73 0.29 -8.06 -4.10
CA GLN A 73 0.56 -7.32 -5.33
C GLN A 73 1.98 -7.54 -5.84
N ASN A 74 2.98 -7.43 -4.96
CA ASN A 74 4.38 -7.62 -5.33
C ASN A 74 4.66 -9.06 -5.78
N LEU A 75 4.04 -10.05 -5.14
CA LEU A 75 4.14 -11.44 -5.57
C LEU A 75 3.50 -11.65 -6.95
N ALA A 76 2.31 -11.10 -7.19
CA ALA A 76 1.66 -11.17 -8.48
C ALA A 76 2.49 -10.49 -9.58
N TYR A 77 3.16 -9.37 -9.26
CA TYR A 77 4.09 -8.69 -10.16
C TYR A 77 5.27 -9.59 -10.52
N TYR A 78 5.95 -10.13 -9.50
CA TYR A 78 7.06 -11.06 -9.68
C TYR A 78 6.69 -12.26 -10.55
N LEU A 79 5.56 -12.92 -10.27
CA LEU A 79 5.10 -14.09 -11.03
C LEU A 79 4.79 -13.73 -12.48
N SER A 80 4.20 -12.56 -12.74
CA SER A 80 3.93 -12.11 -14.11
C SER A 80 5.21 -11.80 -14.89
N SER A 81 6.19 -11.13 -14.26
CA SER A 81 7.47 -10.82 -14.89
C SER A 81 8.31 -12.08 -15.12
N ASP A 82 8.31 -13.04 -14.19
CA ASP A 82 9.02 -14.31 -14.37
C ASP A 82 8.42 -15.14 -15.50
N ALA A 83 7.07 -15.17 -15.63
CA ALA A 83 6.40 -15.85 -16.72
C ALA A 83 6.75 -15.24 -18.10
N VAL A 84 6.75 -13.91 -18.20
CA VAL A 84 7.14 -13.21 -19.44
C VAL A 84 8.61 -13.45 -19.76
N ARG A 85 9.51 -13.40 -18.75
CA ARG A 85 10.93 -13.70 -18.94
C ARG A 85 11.15 -15.10 -19.51
N ARG A 86 10.54 -16.12 -18.90
CA ARG A 86 10.66 -17.51 -19.37
C ARG A 86 10.15 -17.69 -20.80
N ALA A 87 9.04 -17.03 -21.14
CA ALA A 87 8.50 -17.07 -22.50
C ALA A 87 9.42 -16.39 -23.52
N ALA A 88 10.07 -15.29 -23.16
CA ALA A 88 11.05 -14.59 -24.01
C ALA A 88 12.29 -15.45 -24.25
N GLU A 89 12.84 -16.06 -23.18
CA GLU A 89 13.99 -16.96 -23.22
C GLU A 89 13.70 -18.19 -24.08
N SER A 90 12.53 -18.82 -23.93
CA SER A 90 12.15 -20.00 -24.72
C SER A 90 11.98 -19.70 -26.21
N ASN A 91 11.63 -18.45 -26.56
CA ASN A 91 11.41 -18.03 -27.94
C ASN A 91 12.61 -17.27 -28.54
N SER A 92 13.73 -17.16 -27.82
CA SER A 92 14.92 -16.39 -28.23
C SER A 92 14.59 -14.95 -28.68
N GLN A 93 13.58 -14.33 -28.07
CA GLN A 93 13.17 -12.97 -28.40
C GLN A 93 13.88 -11.95 -27.50
N ALA A 94 14.40 -10.90 -28.10
CA ALA A 94 15.03 -9.79 -27.39
C ALA A 94 14.01 -8.89 -26.66
N GLU A 95 12.74 -8.94 -27.08
CA GLU A 95 11.64 -8.16 -26.52
C GLU A 95 10.42 -9.05 -26.31
N ALA A 96 9.78 -8.93 -25.16
CA ALA A 96 8.52 -9.61 -24.86
C ALA A 96 7.54 -8.64 -24.18
N GLY A 97 6.31 -8.62 -24.68
CA GLY A 97 5.23 -7.80 -24.12
C GLY A 97 4.54 -8.49 -22.96
N TYR A 98 4.02 -7.70 -22.01
CA TYR A 98 3.13 -8.22 -20.98
C TYR A 98 1.76 -8.54 -21.58
N ASP A 99 1.16 -9.66 -21.16
CA ASP A 99 -0.24 -9.96 -21.45
C ASP A 99 -1.15 -9.13 -20.53
N GLU A 100 -1.77 -8.10 -21.09
CA GLU A 100 -2.69 -7.19 -20.39
C GLU A 100 -4.00 -7.88 -19.94
N THR A 101 -4.32 -9.06 -20.48
CA THR A 101 -5.56 -9.79 -20.14
C THR A 101 -5.38 -10.81 -19.02
N SER A 102 -4.14 -11.02 -18.58
CA SER A 102 -3.82 -11.99 -17.53
C SER A 102 -4.52 -11.68 -16.21
N LEU A 103 -5.05 -12.72 -15.55
CA LEU A 103 -5.66 -12.62 -14.22
C LEU A 103 -4.68 -12.02 -13.19
N LEU A 104 -3.37 -12.27 -13.33
CA LEU A 104 -2.33 -11.69 -12.48
C LEU A 104 -2.28 -10.17 -12.59
N ARG A 105 -2.45 -9.62 -13.80
CA ARG A 105 -2.45 -8.17 -14.07
C ARG A 105 -3.68 -7.50 -13.46
N ARG A 106 -4.86 -8.13 -13.59
CA ARG A 106 -6.09 -7.65 -12.95
C ARG A 106 -5.99 -7.68 -11.43
N LEU A 107 -5.39 -8.74 -10.86
CA LEU A 107 -5.12 -8.83 -9.42
C LEU A 107 -4.17 -7.72 -8.96
N GLN A 108 -3.08 -7.45 -9.71
CA GLN A 108 -2.15 -6.37 -9.40
C GLN A 108 -2.85 -5.01 -9.33
N GLN A 109 -3.68 -4.69 -10.32
CA GLN A 109 -4.44 -3.44 -10.35
C GLN A 109 -5.44 -3.35 -9.19
N GLY A 110 -6.16 -4.44 -8.91
CA GLY A 110 -7.09 -4.50 -7.77
C GLY A 110 -6.39 -4.28 -6.43
N CYS A 111 -5.27 -4.98 -6.21
CA CYS A 111 -4.47 -4.84 -4.99
C CYS A 111 -3.88 -3.42 -4.86
N PHE A 112 -3.43 -2.81 -5.96
CA PHE A 112 -2.90 -1.45 -5.95
C PHE A 112 -3.92 -0.42 -5.46
N TRP A 113 -5.16 -0.48 -5.96
CA TRP A 113 -6.21 0.43 -5.51
C TRP A 113 -6.68 0.11 -4.09
N ALA A 114 -6.85 -1.17 -3.77
CA ALA A 114 -7.30 -1.60 -2.45
C ALA A 114 -6.33 -1.14 -1.34
N LYS A 115 -5.02 -1.33 -1.53
CA LYS A 115 -4.03 -0.87 -0.54
C LYS A 115 -4.03 0.65 -0.41
N GLN A 116 -4.23 1.40 -1.49
CA GLN A 116 -4.27 2.86 -1.42
C GLN A 116 -5.48 3.34 -0.61
N ILE A 117 -6.66 2.74 -0.83
CA ILE A 117 -7.87 3.07 -0.08
C ILE A 117 -7.70 2.74 1.41
N PHE A 118 -7.18 1.56 1.74
CA PHE A 118 -7.01 1.15 3.13
C PHE A 118 -5.94 1.97 3.86
N ALA A 119 -4.81 2.27 3.21
CA ALA A 119 -3.78 3.12 3.78
C ALA A 119 -4.30 4.54 4.06
N SER A 120 -5.00 5.14 3.08
CA SER A 120 -5.58 6.47 3.22
C SER A 120 -6.66 6.49 4.31
N LEU A 121 -7.53 5.48 4.36
CA LEU A 121 -8.55 5.35 5.40
C LEU A 121 -7.93 5.22 6.79
N ALA A 122 -6.94 4.34 6.96
CA ALA A 122 -6.24 4.16 8.23
C ALA A 122 -5.55 5.46 8.70
N THR A 123 -4.90 6.18 7.77
CA THR A 123 -4.22 7.44 8.05
C THR A 123 -5.19 8.52 8.48
N VAL A 124 -6.25 8.76 7.69
CA VAL A 124 -7.26 9.79 8.01
C VAL A 124 -7.98 9.44 9.31
N TRP A 125 -8.32 8.17 9.53
CA TRP A 125 -8.98 7.73 10.75
C TRP A 125 -8.09 7.96 11.97
N LEU A 126 -6.80 7.60 11.91
CA LEU A 126 -5.86 7.90 12.99
C LEU A 126 -5.80 9.41 13.28
N LEU A 127 -5.69 10.25 12.26
CA LEU A 127 -5.67 11.71 12.44
C LEU A 127 -6.94 12.22 13.14
N VAL A 128 -8.12 11.73 12.76
CA VAL A 128 -9.39 12.09 13.41
C VAL A 128 -9.39 11.66 14.88
N VAL A 129 -8.95 10.44 15.18
CA VAL A 129 -8.86 9.93 16.56
C VAL A 129 -7.94 10.80 17.40
N LEU A 130 -6.79 11.20 16.87
CA LEU A 130 -5.83 12.05 17.56
C LEU A 130 -6.39 13.45 17.82
N VAL A 131 -6.96 14.10 16.80
CA VAL A 131 -7.54 15.44 16.93
C VAL A 131 -8.67 15.45 17.96
N VAL A 132 -9.59 14.49 17.89
CA VAL A 132 -10.71 14.38 18.85
C VAL A 132 -10.21 14.10 20.27
N SER A 133 -9.14 13.32 20.41
CA SER A 133 -8.57 12.99 21.73
C SER A 133 -7.78 14.15 22.34
N ILE A 134 -7.24 15.06 21.53
CA ILE A 134 -6.52 16.26 21.99
C ILE A 134 -7.49 17.39 22.35
N LEU A 135 -8.60 17.52 21.62
CA LEU A 135 -9.60 18.58 21.85
C LEU A 135 -10.53 18.32 23.04
N LYS A 136 -10.50 17.11 23.63
CA LYS A 136 -11.32 16.70 24.79
C LYS A 136 -10.50 16.68 26.08
#